data_AF-A0AB36G1I1-F1
#
_entry.id   AF-A0AB36G1I1-F1
#
_cell.length_a   1.000
_cell.length_b   1.000
_cell.length_c   1.000
_cell.angle_alpha   90.00
_cell.angle_beta   90.00
_cell.angle_gamma   90.00
#
_symmetry.space_group_name_H-M   'P 1'
#
loop_
_entity.id
_entity.type
_entity.pdbx_description
1 polymer ?
#
loop_
_entity_poly.entity_id
_entity_poly.type
_entity_poly.pdbx_seq_one_letter_code
_entity_poly.pdbx_strand_id
1 'polypeptide(L)' 'MNNKEKILDIVKDKEWHCSICDFGKLSSQSAAIIRDLRKDGYEFESDPNNPNRFCQIKFCNKCDKNTIHRKLK' A
#
# COMPACT_ATOMS: atom_id res chain seq x y z
N MET A 1 -15.29 3.69 -10.67
CA MET A 1 -13.91 3.49 -10.19
C MET A 1 -13.84 2.24 -9.31
N ASN A 2 -13.12 1.21 -9.75
CA ASN A 2 -12.93 -0.05 -9.01
C ASN A 2 -11.91 0.14 -7.86
N ASN A 3 -11.73 -0.88 -7.02
CA ASN A 3 -10.83 -0.76 -5.86
C ASN A 3 -9.33 -0.66 -6.25
N LYS A 4 -8.91 -1.19 -7.41
CA LYS A 4 -7.53 -1.00 -7.93
C LYS A 4 -7.30 0.47 -8.25
N GLU A 5 -8.20 1.08 -9.01
CA GLU A 5 -8.14 2.49 -9.39
C GLU A 5 -8.16 3.42 -8.17
N LYS A 6 -8.98 3.13 -7.16
CA LYS A 6 -9.00 3.87 -5.88
C LYS A 6 -7.69 3.76 -5.11
N ILE A 7 -7.07 2.59 -5.07
CA ILE A 7 -5.78 2.42 -4.40
C ILE A 7 -4.69 3.15 -5.17
N LEU A 8 -4.67 3.06 -6.50
CA LEU A 8 -3.74 3.81 -7.35
C LEU A 8 -3.88 5.32 -7.14
N ASP A 9 -5.12 5.81 -7.07
CA ASP A 9 -5.38 7.23 -6.85
C ASP A 9 -4.84 7.73 -5.49
N ILE A 10 -4.85 6.87 -4.48
CA ILE A 10 -4.24 7.16 -3.17
C ILE A 10 -2.71 7.20 -3.28
N VAL A 11 -2.09 6.17 -3.87
CA VAL A 11 -0.62 6.03 -3.86
C VAL A 11 0.11 6.79 -4.97
N LYS A 12 -0.63 7.50 -5.85
CA LYS A 12 -0.04 8.26 -6.98
C LYS A 12 0.81 9.44 -6.52
N ASP A 13 0.60 9.92 -5.30
CA ASP A 13 1.41 10.96 -4.68
C ASP A 13 2.83 10.46 -4.33
N LYS A 14 3.07 9.15 -4.49
CA LYS A 14 4.32 8.47 -4.16
C LYS A 14 4.68 8.62 -2.68
N GLU A 15 3.70 8.70 -1.79
CA GLU A 15 3.93 8.71 -0.34
C GLU A 15 3.59 7.37 0.32
N TRP A 16 3.93 7.26 1.60
CA TRP A 16 3.66 6.06 2.39
C TRP A 16 2.23 6.07 2.95
N HIS A 17 1.40 5.14 2.47
CA HIS A 17 0.01 5.02 2.91
C HIS A 17 -0.21 3.82 3.81
N CYS A 18 -0.94 4.05 4.89
CA CYS A 18 -1.28 3.05 5.88
C CYS A 18 -2.33 2.10 5.31
N SER A 19 -2.05 0.80 5.35
CA SER A 19 -2.98 -0.20 4.83
C SER A 19 -4.29 -0.29 5.60
N ILE A 20 -4.31 0.18 6.86
CA ILE A 20 -5.52 0.21 7.69
C ILE A 20 -6.30 1.50 7.44
N CYS A 21 -5.65 2.65 7.55
CA CYS A 21 -6.33 3.95 7.47
C CYS A 21 -6.76 4.30 6.05
N ASP A 22 -5.88 4.09 5.07
CA ASP A 22 -6.07 4.58 3.71
C ASP A 22 -6.70 3.49 2.83
N PHE A 23 -6.33 2.21 3.00
CA PHE A 23 -6.90 1.11 2.21
C PHE A 23 -8.00 0.31 2.93
N GLY A 24 -8.04 0.31 4.26
CA GLY A 24 -8.94 -0.54 5.03
C GLY A 24 -10.43 -0.24 4.81
N LYS A 25 -10.76 1.01 4.46
CA LYS A 25 -12.12 1.42 4.07
C LYS A 25 -12.50 1.01 2.65
N LEU A 26 -11.51 0.71 1.79
CA LEU A 26 -11.73 0.34 0.40
C LEU A 26 -11.92 -1.17 0.24
N SER A 27 -11.11 -1.95 0.95
CA SER A 27 -11.17 -3.41 0.90
C SER A 27 -10.41 -4.06 2.05
N SER A 28 -10.99 -5.10 2.64
CA SER A 28 -10.28 -6.03 3.53
C SER A 28 -9.19 -6.83 2.81
N GLN A 29 -9.17 -6.82 1.48
CA GLN A 29 -8.23 -7.55 0.62
C GLN A 29 -7.22 -6.62 -0.08
N SER A 30 -6.88 -5.46 0.52
CA SER A 30 -5.92 -4.51 -0.06
C SER A 30 -4.59 -5.16 -0.49
N ALA A 31 -4.12 -6.18 0.23
CA ALA A 31 -2.92 -6.94 -0.15
C ALA A 31 -3.07 -7.69 -1.48
N ALA A 32 -4.24 -8.28 -1.76
CA ALA A 32 -4.51 -8.94 -3.03
C ALA A 32 -4.55 -7.92 -4.17
N ILE A 33 -5.21 -6.79 -3.95
CA ILE A 33 -5.31 -5.71 -4.93
C ILE A 33 -3.92 -5.19 -5.32
N ILE A 34 -3.03 -4.99 -4.35
CA ILE A 34 -1.64 -4.57 -4.59
C ILE A 34 -0.87 -5.63 -5.39
N ARG A 35 -1.06 -6.92 -5.10
CA ARG A 35 -0.42 -7.99 -5.90
C ARG A 35 -0.89 -7.95 -7.36
N ASP A 36 -2.17 -7.68 -7.60
CA ASP A 36 -2.68 -7.58 -8.95
C ASP A 36 -2.19 -6.30 -9.64
N LEU A 37 -2.12 -5.16 -8.95
CA LEU A 37 -1.47 -3.95 -9.49
C LEU A 37 -0.02 -4.21 -9.91
N ARG A 38 0.72 -5.02 -9.15
CA ARG A 38 2.08 -5.42 -9.54
C ARG A 38 2.12 -6.28 -10.80
N LYS A 39 1.15 -7.18 -10.99
CA LYS A 39 1.01 -7.93 -12.25
C LYS A 39 0.66 -7.01 -13.42
N ASP A 40 -0.07 -5.94 -13.15
CA ASP A 40 -0.42 -4.90 -14.12
C ASP A 40 0.77 -3.96 -14.44
N GLY A 41 1.93 -4.14 -13.79
CA GLY A 41 3.18 -3.41 -14.08
C GLY A 41 3.52 -2.28 -13.10
N TYR A 42 2.71 -2.06 -12.05
CA TYR A 42 3.00 -1.02 -11.04
C TYR A 42 4.07 -1.49 -10.05
N GLU A 43 5.10 -0.67 -9.84
CA GLU A 43 6.17 -0.95 -8.90
C GLU A 43 5.90 -0.30 -7.54
N PHE A 44 6.11 -1.07 -6.47
CA PHE A 44 5.98 -0.59 -5.09
C PHE A 44 7.33 -0.68 -4.39
N GLU A 45 7.59 0.29 -3.52
CA GLU A 45 8.78 0.31 -2.68
C GLU A 45 8.86 -0.94 -1.79
N SER A 46 10.05 -1.52 -1.74
CA SER A 46 10.34 -2.70 -0.93
C SER A 46 10.91 -2.33 0.44
N ASP A 47 10.90 -3.30 1.35
CA ASP A 47 11.61 -3.18 2.61
C ASP A 47 13.13 -3.24 2.35
N PRO A 48 13.93 -2.29 2.87
CA PRO A 48 15.38 -2.27 2.63
C PRO A 48 16.09 -3.52 3.19
N ASN A 49 15.50 -4.17 4.20
CA ASN A 49 16.05 -5.40 4.78
C ASN A 49 15.46 -6.66 4.14
N ASN A 50 14.41 -6.53 3.32
CA ASN A 50 13.77 -7.65 2.63
C ASN A 50 13.18 -7.19 1.28
N PRO A 51 13.95 -7.28 0.18
CA PRO A 51 13.51 -6.80 -1.13
C PRO A 51 12.30 -7.56 -1.70
N ASN A 52 11.97 -8.74 -1.16
CA ASN A 52 10.77 -9.50 -1.53
C ASN A 52 9.49 -8.98 -0.84
N ARG A 53 9.63 -8.02 0.08
CA ARG A 53 8.53 -7.42 0.82
C ARG A 53 8.23 -6.03 0.25
N PHE A 54 7.20 -5.94 -0.59
CA PHE A 54 6.74 -4.69 -1.23
C PHE A 54 5.87 -3.82 -0.30
N CYS A 55 6.32 -3.67 0.94
CA CYS A 55 5.70 -2.86 1.98
C CYS A 55 6.68 -2.67 3.13
N GLN A 56 6.49 -1.62 3.92
CA GLN A 56 7.28 -1.37 5.13
C GLN A 56 6.37 -1.31 6.35
N ILE A 57 6.83 -1.81 7.49
CA ILE A 57 6.14 -1.55 8.77
C ILE A 57 6.57 -0.17 9.24
N LYS A 58 5.61 0.73 9.41
CA LYS A 58 5.84 2.09 9.93
C LYS A 58 4.80 2.43 10.98
N PHE A 59 5.14 3.35 11.88
CA PHE A 59 4.18 3.94 12.80
C PHE A 59 3.24 4.85 12.01
N CYS A 60 1.93 4.62 12.14
CA CYS A 60 0.91 5.47 11.53
C CYS A 60 0.36 6.44 12.57
N ASN A 61 0.54 7.74 12.36
CA ASN A 61 0.01 8.80 13.23
C ASN A 61 -1.54 8.91 13.19
N LYS A 62 -2.23 8.25 12.25
CA LYS A 62 -3.70 8.27 12.16
C LYS A 62 -4.37 7.21 13.03
N CYS A 63 -3.68 6.09 13.28
CA CYS A 63 -4.22 4.98 14.08
C CYS A 63 -3.33 4.58 15.26
N ASP A 64 -2.28 5.37 15.52
CA ASP A 64 -1.30 5.24 16.60
C ASP A 64 -0.71 3.85 16.78
N LYS A 65 -0.48 3.17 15.65
CA LYS A 65 0.01 1.78 15.62
C LYS A 65 1.03 1.59 14.52
N ASN A 66 1.95 0.65 14.75
CA ASN A 66 2.83 0.14 13.70
C ASN A 66 2.03 -0.75 12.75
N THR A 67 1.94 -0.34 11.49
CA THR A 67 1.14 -1.02 10.48
C THR A 67 1.89 -1.12 9.15
N ILE A 68 1.36 -1.94 8.25
CA ILE A 68 1.89 -2.10 6.90
C ILE A 68 1.58 -0.83 6.11
N HIS A 69 2.62 -0.19 5.60
CA HIS A 69 2.53 0.92 4.67
C HIS A 69 3.03 0.53 3.28
N ARG A 70 2.46 1.15 2.26
CA ARG A 70 2.84 0.93 0.86
C ARG A 70 3.04 2.27 0.17
N LYS A 71 4.02 2.32 -0.74
CA LYS A 71 4.39 3.49 -1.53
C LYS A 71 4.65 3.03 -2.96
N LEU A 72 4.11 3.77 -3.92
CA LEU A 72 4.39 3.58 -5.34
C LEU A 72 5.78 4.14 -5.66
N LYS A 73 6.52 3.45 -6.53
CA LYS A 73 7.86 3.87 -6.99
C LYS A 73 7.77 4.91 -8.12
#